data_AF-V5L5J7-F1
#
_entry.id   AF-V5L5J7-F1
#
_cell.length_a   1.000
_cell.length_b   1.000
_cell.length_c   1.000
_cell.angle_alpha   90.00
_cell.angle_beta   90.00
_cell.angle_gamma   90.00
#
_symmetry.space_group_name_H-M   'P 1'
#
loop_
_entity.id
_entity.type
_entity.pdbx_description
1 polymer ?
#
loop_
_entity_poly.entity_id
_entity_poly.type
_entity_poly.pdbx_seq_one_letter_code
_entity_poly.pdbx_strand_id
1 'polypeptide(L)'
;LAAKMITDFDERLFPEERRQLSKIFPLSFCNSDSIEAPTGKDETQKSSVLKLLHISHRLIESWEEPSRNLVSLNQITDKLTDLKTGIKVLIQGCLDGQLNMDDNESLPLPFEDFYQT
;
A
#
# COMPACT_ATOMS: atom_id res chain seq x y z
N LEU A 1 1.48 10.39 -6.01
CA LEU A 1 1.98 11.35 -4.99
C LEU A 1 3.30 10.87 -4.40
N ALA A 2 3.32 9.75 -3.66
CA ALA A 2 4.56 9.19 -3.08
C ALA A 2 5.70 9.00 -4.11
N ALA A 3 5.43 8.33 -5.24
CA ALA A 3 6.42 8.14 -6.31
C ALA A 3 6.98 9.46 -6.85
N LYS A 4 6.13 10.47 -7.04
CA LYS A 4 6.57 11.80 -7.49
C LYS A 4 7.47 12.46 -6.44
N MET A 5 7.15 12.33 -5.16
CA MET A 5 7.94 12.97 -4.10
C MET A 5 9.30 12.35 -3.91
N ILE A 6 9.43 11.02 -4.03
CA ILE A 6 10.75 10.38 -3.98
C ILE A 6 11.59 10.82 -5.18
N THR A 7 11.00 10.92 -6.37
CA THR A 7 11.67 11.49 -7.55
C THR A 7 12.07 12.94 -7.33
N ASP A 8 11.17 13.81 -6.87
CA ASP A 8 11.44 15.22 -6.60
C ASP A 8 12.52 15.39 -5.51
N PHE A 9 12.56 14.49 -4.52
CA PHE A 9 13.59 14.45 -3.48
C PHE A 9 14.93 14.04 -4.09
N ASP A 10 14.98 12.93 -4.81
CA ASP A 10 16.20 12.41 -5.44
C ASP A 10 16.81 13.44 -6.40
N GLU A 11 15.99 14.11 -7.20
CA GLU A 11 16.42 15.13 -8.16
C GLU A 11 17.10 16.34 -7.51
N ARG A 12 16.72 16.69 -6.28
CA ARG A 12 17.29 17.83 -5.53
C ARG A 12 18.62 17.52 -4.86
N LEU A 13 18.95 16.24 -4.68
CA LEU A 13 20.19 15.82 -4.03
C LEU A 13 21.41 16.04 -4.92
N PHE A 14 22.50 16.47 -4.31
CA PHE A 14 23.81 16.48 -4.96
C PHE A 14 24.30 15.04 -5.21
N PRO A 15 25.17 14.81 -6.21
CA PRO A 15 25.68 13.48 -6.53
C PRO A 15 26.31 12.74 -5.33
N GLU A 16 26.97 13.47 -4.42
CA GLU A 16 27.58 12.90 -3.23
C GLU A 16 26.53 12.45 -2.19
N GLU A 17 25.46 13.22 -2.01
CA GLU A 17 24.36 12.87 -1.10
C GLU A 17 23.62 11.63 -1.61
N ARG A 18 23.38 11.54 -2.92
CA ARG A 18 22.82 10.34 -3.55
C ARG A 18 23.69 9.11 -3.29
N ARG A 19 25.01 9.25 -3.41
CA ARG A 19 25.97 8.16 -3.14
C ARG A 19 25.98 7.73 -1.67
N GLN A 20 25.73 8.64 -0.74
CA GLN A 20 25.63 8.31 0.67
C GLN A 20 24.29 7.65 1.00
N LEU A 21 23.18 8.18 0.50
CA LEU A 21 21.85 7.61 0.72
C LEU A 21 21.68 6.23 0.07
N SER A 22 22.30 5.96 -1.08
CA SER A 22 22.27 4.62 -1.69
C SER A 22 22.92 3.54 -0.83
N LYS A 23 23.78 3.91 0.13
CA LYS A 23 24.35 3.00 1.14
C LYS A 23 23.45 2.82 2.36
N ILE A 24 22.59 3.81 2.65
CA ILE A 24 21.71 3.83 3.82
C ILE A 24 20.38 3.14 3.52
N PHE A 25 19.79 3.36 2.34
CA PHE A 25 18.49 2.78 1.97
C PHE A 25 18.43 1.24 2.09
N PRO A 26 19.43 0.46 1.68
CA PRO A 26 19.40 -1.00 1.86
C PRO A 26 19.41 -1.46 3.32
N LEU A 27 19.81 -0.57 4.24
CA LEU A 27 19.85 -0.83 5.68
C LEU A 27 18.64 -0.22 6.42
N SER A 28 17.78 0.51 5.69
CA SER A 28 16.60 1.15 6.27
C SER A 28 15.48 0.15 6.48
N PHE A 29 14.72 0.35 7.55
CA PHE A 29 13.54 -0.43 7.88
C PHE A 29 12.30 0.37 7.49
N CYS A 30 11.33 -0.27 6.84
CA CYS A 30 10.04 0.35 6.59
C CYS A 30 9.13 0.17 7.80
N ASN A 31 8.29 1.17 8.11
CA ASN A 31 7.32 1.09 9.21
C ASN A 31 6.40 -0.14 9.12
N SER A 32 6.22 -0.69 7.93
CA SER A 32 5.40 -1.85 7.61
C SER A 32 6.13 -3.19 7.59
N ASP A 33 7.44 -3.27 7.82
CA ASP A 33 8.25 -4.50 7.63
C ASP A 33 7.81 -5.66 8.54
N SER A 34 7.13 -5.38 9.66
CA SER A 34 6.57 -6.41 10.55
C SER A 34 5.19 -6.91 10.13
N ILE A 35 4.59 -6.34 9.07
CA ILE A 35 3.27 -6.71 8.57
C ILE A 35 3.43 -7.77 7.48
N GLU A 36 2.96 -8.98 7.76
CA GLU A 36 2.91 -10.07 6.78
C GLU A 36 1.88 -9.76 5.69
N ALA A 37 2.35 -9.17 4.59
CA ALA A 37 1.57 -8.90 3.40
C ALA A 37 1.91 -9.91 2.29
N PRO A 38 0.94 -10.33 1.46
CA PRO A 38 1.24 -11.14 0.30
C PRO A 38 2.18 -10.38 -0.63
N THR A 39 3.27 -11.02 -1.03
CA THR A 39 4.33 -10.40 -1.85
C THR A 39 4.18 -10.66 -3.34
N GLY A 40 3.30 -11.61 -3.69
CA GLY A 40 3.07 -12.04 -5.06
C GLY A 40 1.59 -12.24 -5.41
N LYS A 41 1.35 -12.40 -6.71
CA LYS A 41 0.02 -12.64 -7.27
C LYS A 41 -0.63 -13.89 -6.67
N ASP A 42 0.11 -14.99 -6.58
CA ASP A 42 -0.41 -16.27 -6.08
C ASP A 42 -0.85 -16.20 -4.61
N GLU A 43 -0.06 -15.53 -3.76
CA GLU A 43 -0.40 -15.34 -2.34
C GLU A 43 -1.61 -14.42 -2.16
N THR A 44 -1.71 -13.40 -3.01
CA THR A 44 -2.85 -12.47 -3.03
C THR A 44 -4.14 -13.19 -3.43
N GLN A 45 -4.10 -13.98 -4.50
CA GLN A 45 -5.27 -14.74 -4.99
C GLN A 45 -5.74 -15.81 -4.00
N LYS A 46 -4.84 -16.37 -3.19
CA LYS A 46 -5.20 -17.34 -2.13
C LYS A 46 -5.77 -16.68 -0.87
N SER A 47 -5.72 -15.36 -0.76
CA SER A 47 -6.19 -14.63 0.42
C SER A 47 -7.64 -14.21 0.25
N SER A 48 -8.45 -14.37 1.30
CA SER A 48 -9.81 -13.83 1.28
C SER A 48 -9.78 -12.30 1.21
N VAL A 49 -10.81 -11.71 0.61
CA VAL A 49 -10.88 -10.24 0.50
C VAL A 49 -10.86 -9.59 1.88
N LEU A 50 -11.54 -10.17 2.88
CA LEU A 50 -11.52 -9.67 4.25
C LEU A 50 -10.09 -9.67 4.85
N LYS A 51 -9.29 -10.72 4.59
CA LYS A 51 -7.89 -10.77 5.01
C LYS A 51 -7.07 -9.67 4.34
N LEU A 52 -7.24 -9.49 3.02
CA LEU A 52 -6.55 -8.44 2.27
C LEU A 52 -6.91 -7.05 2.79
N LEU A 53 -8.20 -6.79 3.06
CA LEU A 53 -8.66 -5.52 3.63
C LEU A 53 -8.04 -5.24 5.02
N HIS A 54 -7.97 -6.25 5.89
CA HIS A 54 -7.29 -6.10 7.19
C HIS A 54 -5.79 -5.82 7.05
N ILE A 55 -5.10 -6.49 6.12
CA ILE A 55 -3.68 -6.22 5.83
C ILE A 55 -3.53 -4.78 5.31
N SER A 56 -4.35 -4.37 4.35
CA SER A 56 -4.33 -3.00 3.82
C SER A 56 -4.60 -1.95 4.89
N HIS A 57 -5.55 -2.20 5.80
CA HIS A 57 -5.81 -1.31 6.94
C HIS A 57 -4.57 -1.15 7.82
N ARG A 58 -3.92 -2.27 8.21
CA ARG A 58 -2.69 -2.23 9.03
C ARG A 58 -1.53 -1.53 8.33
N LEU A 59 -1.39 -1.72 7.02
CA LEU A 59 -0.38 -1.02 6.23
C LEU A 59 -0.61 0.50 6.32
N ILE A 60 -1.83 0.98 6.15
CA ILE A 60 -2.12 2.43 6.24
C ILE A 60 -1.88 2.96 7.66
N GLU A 61 -2.30 2.21 8.68
CA GLU A 61 -2.06 2.58 10.09
C GLU A 61 -0.57 2.74 10.41
N SER A 62 0.29 1.88 9.85
CA SER A 62 1.75 1.98 10.03
C SER A 62 2.34 3.29 9.50
N TRP A 63 1.62 4.01 8.64
CA TRP A 63 2.05 5.29 8.06
C TRP A 63 1.37 6.52 8.68
N GLU A 64 0.42 6.37 9.61
CA GLU A 64 -0.28 7.51 10.22
C GLU A 64 0.68 8.45 10.95
N GLU A 65 1.47 7.93 11.90
CA GLU A 65 2.45 8.74 12.65
C GLU A 65 3.62 9.24 11.78
N PRO A 66 4.25 8.41 10.93
CA PRO A 66 5.28 8.89 10.01
C PRO A 66 4.80 10.02 9.11
N SER A 67 3.55 9.96 8.61
CA SER A 67 3.01 10.97 7.71
C SER A 67 2.87 12.35 8.38
N ARG A 68 2.51 12.40 9.67
CA ARG A 68 2.37 13.66 10.43
C ARG A 68 3.69 14.41 10.58
N ASN A 69 4.80 13.68 10.70
CA ASN A 69 6.13 14.26 10.86
C ASN A 69 6.72 14.78 9.54
N LEU A 70 6.09 14.46 8.41
CA LEU A 70 6.44 15.01 7.11
C LEU A 70 5.65 16.31 6.90
N VAL A 71 6.01 17.36 7.65
CA VAL A 71 5.27 18.62 7.87
C VAL A 71 4.90 19.41 6.59
N SER A 72 5.45 19.06 5.42
CA SER A 72 5.11 19.65 4.13
C SER A 72 4.05 18.86 3.33
N LEU A 73 3.47 17.81 3.89
CA LEU A 73 2.68 16.80 3.16
C LEU A 73 1.25 16.59 3.71
N ASN A 74 0.57 17.65 4.16
CA ASN A 74 -0.81 17.57 4.67
C ASN A 74 -1.75 16.75 3.75
N GLN A 75 -1.55 16.84 2.44
CA GLN A 75 -2.31 16.07 1.44
C GLN A 75 -2.18 14.55 1.56
N ILE A 76 -1.05 14.03 2.06
CA ILE A 76 -0.85 12.59 2.25
C ILE A 76 -1.57 12.12 3.50
N THR A 77 -1.45 12.86 4.60
CA THR A 77 -2.14 12.52 5.84
C THR A 77 -3.65 12.46 5.62
N ASP A 78 -4.22 13.47 4.95
CA ASP A 78 -5.65 13.50 4.63
C ASP A 78 -6.05 12.30 3.75
N LYS A 79 -5.31 12.02 2.67
CA LYS A 79 -5.57 10.88 1.78
C LYS A 79 -5.45 9.53 2.50
N LEU A 80 -4.52 9.38 3.44
CA LEU A 80 -4.36 8.17 4.25
C LEU A 80 -5.54 8.00 5.22
N THR A 81 -6.00 9.09 5.86
CA THR A 81 -7.17 9.07 6.73
C THR A 81 -8.45 8.70 5.97
N ASP A 82 -8.65 9.28 4.78
CA ASP A 82 -9.77 8.95 3.90
C ASP A 82 -9.73 7.48 3.47
N LEU A 83 -8.56 6.99 3.04
CA LEU A 83 -8.39 5.60 2.62
C LEU A 83 -8.61 4.61 3.77
N LYS A 84 -8.07 4.89 4.96
CA LYS A 84 -8.32 4.10 6.17
C LYS A 84 -9.81 4.01 6.48
N THR A 85 -10.51 5.12 6.37
CA THR A 85 -11.95 5.20 6.60
C THR A 85 -12.72 4.36 5.58
N GLY A 86 -12.40 4.49 4.30
CA GLY A 86 -13.01 3.69 3.23
C GLY A 86 -12.81 2.19 3.43
N ILE A 87 -11.60 1.75 3.78
CA ILE A 87 -11.30 0.34 4.06
C ILE A 87 -12.06 -0.16 5.29
N LYS A 88 -12.17 0.65 6.35
CA LYS A 88 -12.95 0.30 7.54
C LYS A 88 -14.42 0.07 7.20
N VAL A 89 -15.00 0.89 6.33
CA VAL A 89 -16.37 0.71 5.82
C VAL A 89 -16.49 -0.60 5.02
N LEU A 90 -15.53 -0.91 4.15
CA LEU A 90 -15.53 -2.17 3.39
C LEU A 90 -15.43 -3.40 4.30
N ILE A 91 -14.56 -3.37 5.31
CA ILE A 91 -14.44 -4.44 6.31
C ILE A 91 -15.79 -4.66 7.01
N GLN A 92 -16.42 -3.57 7.45
CA GLN A 92 -17.72 -3.64 8.12
C GLN A 92 -18.80 -4.24 7.20
N GLY A 93 -18.86 -3.80 5.94
CA GLY A 93 -19.80 -4.36 4.95
C GLY A 93 -19.60 -5.86 4.68
N CYS A 94 -18.35 -6.34 4.70
CA CYS A 94 -18.05 -7.77 4.59
C CYS A 94 -18.51 -8.56 5.84
N LEU A 95 -18.32 -8.00 7.04
CA LEU A 95 -18.73 -8.64 8.30
C LEU A 95 -20.26 -8.68 8.46
N ASP A 96 -20.95 -7.64 8.00
CA ASP A 96 -22.41 -7.53 8.05
C ASP A 96 -23.12 -8.37 6.98
N GLY A 97 -22.37 -9.07 6.13
CA GLY A 97 -22.90 -9.88 5.02
C GLY A 97 -23.54 -9.03 3.90
N GLN A 98 -23.36 -7.71 3.92
CA GLN A 98 -23.86 -6.79 2.88
C GLN A 98 -23.02 -6.86 1.61
N LEU A 99 -21.74 -7.18 1.74
CA LEU A 99 -20.83 -7.51 0.66
C LEU A 99 -20.76 -9.03 0.54
N ASN A 100 -21.58 -9.60 -0.35
CA ASN A 100 -21.49 -11.00 -0.68
C ASN A 100 -20.22 -11.20 -1.51
N MET A 101 -19.12 -11.55 -0.84
CA MET A 101 -17.79 -11.76 -1.43
C MET A 101 -17.48 -13.24 -1.62
N ASP A 102 -18.52 -14.10 -1.55
CA ASP A 102 -18.43 -15.54 -1.75
C ASP A 102 -18.50 -15.92 -3.24
N ASP A 103 -17.99 -15.07 -4.13
CA ASP A 103 -17.74 -15.45 -5.52
C ASP A 103 -16.25 -15.70 -5.69
N ASN A 104 -15.83 -16.83 -5.15
CA ASN A 104 -14.75 -17.64 -5.72
C ASN A 104 -15.25 -18.35 -7.01
N GLU A 105 -16.26 -17.81 -7.68
CA GLU A 105 -16.50 -18.10 -9.09
C GLU A 105 -15.36 -17.48 -9.87
N SER A 106 -14.61 -18.36 -10.52
CA SER A 106 -13.59 -18.13 -11.52
C SER A 106 -13.99 -17.05 -12.55
N LEU A 107 -13.94 -15.78 -12.16
CA LEU A 107 -14.03 -14.68 -13.11
C LEU A 107 -12.74 -14.73 -13.94
N PRO A 108 -12.83 -14.91 -15.27
CA PRO A 108 -11.64 -14.88 -16.12
C PRO A 108 -10.95 -13.53 -15.91
N LEU A 109 -9.67 -13.58 -15.57
CA LEU A 109 -8.86 -12.39 -15.35
C LEU A 109 -8.91 -11.54 -16.62
N PRO A 110 -9.35 -10.26 -16.56
CA PRO A 110 -9.46 -9.42 -17.75
C PRO A 110 -8.10 -8.96 -18.33
N PHE A 111 -7.01 -9.63 -17.97
CA PHE A 111 -5.64 -9.20 -18.27
C PHE A 111 -4.78 -10.26 -18.97
N GLU A 112 -5.34 -11.39 -19.41
CA GLU A 112 -4.59 -12.39 -20.19
C GLU A 112 -4.12 -11.87 -21.56
N ASP A 113 -4.74 -10.80 -22.10
CA ASP A 113 -4.48 -10.32 -23.47
C ASP A 113 -3.29 -9.34 -23.62
N PHE A 114 -2.62 -8.94 -22.54
CA PHE A 114 -1.53 -7.95 -22.65
C PHE A 114 -0.15 -8.54 -22.96
N TYR A 115 -0.01 -9.87 -23.04
CA TYR A 115 1.29 -10.53 -23.28
C TYR A 115 1.38 -11.25 -24.64
N GLN A 116 0.41 -11.07 -25.53
CA GLN A 116 0.52 -11.46 -26.93
C GLN A 116 0.82 -10.24 -27.81
N THR A 117 2.05 -9.73 -27.75
CA THR A 117 2.74 -9.13 -28.91
C THR A 117 4.22 -8.92 -28.63
#